data_AF-A0A518D8N5-F1
#
_entry.id   AF-A0A518D8N5-F1
#
_cell.length_a   1.000
_cell.length_b   1.000
_cell.length_c   1.000
_cell.angle_alpha   90.00
_cell.angle_beta   90.00
_cell.angle_gamma   90.00
#
_symmetry.space_group_name_H-M   'P 1'
#
loop_
_entity.id
_entity.type
_entity.pdbx_description
1 polymer ?
#
loop_
_entity_poly.entity_id
_entity_poly.type
_entity_poly.pdbx_seq_one_letter_code
_entity_poly.pdbx_strand_id
1 'polypeptide(L)'
;MAITFELPPQVDDRLRKRFGDLDAMAKLGLAIEAYRAAELSLGQFADLLGIGHYEADGLLKQRRVMLEFSSEELAAARAAVERLLGQ
;
A
#
# COMPACT_ATOMS: atom_id res chain seq x y z
N MET A 1 9.09 -13.40 -8.51
CA MET A 1 9.59 -12.45 -9.53
C MET A 1 10.38 -11.36 -8.82
N ALA A 2 11.47 -10.86 -9.40
CA ALA A 2 12.29 -9.78 -8.82
C ALA A 2 12.22 -8.52 -9.69
N ILE A 3 12.16 -7.36 -9.05
CA ILE A 3 12.24 -6.05 -9.71
C ILE A 3 13.55 -5.43 -9.25
N THR A 4 14.44 -5.09 -10.18
CA THR A 4 15.78 -4.54 -9.87
C THR A 4 16.00 -3.25 -10.63
N PHE A 5 16.55 -2.25 -9.95
CA PHE A 5 16.98 -0.99 -10.53
C PHE A 5 18.25 -0.53 -9.83
N GLU A 6 19.07 0.24 -10.53
CA GLU A 6 20.33 0.76 -9.98
C GLU A 6 20.18 2.23 -9.60
N LEU A 7 20.73 2.59 -8.44
CA LEU A 7 20.81 3.96 -7.96
C LEU A 7 22.21 4.52 -8.22
N PRO A 8 22.34 5.81 -8.59
CA PRO A 8 23.65 6.46 -8.60
C PRO A 8 24.32 6.35 -7.22
N PRO A 9 25.65 6.10 -7.12
CA PRO A 9 26.32 5.83 -5.85
C PRO A 9 26.07 6.90 -4.78
N GLN A 10 26.14 8.18 -5.17
CA GLN A 10 25.87 9.28 -4.23
C GLN A 10 24.43 9.31 -3.68
N VAL A 11 23.47 8.75 -4.41
CA VAL A 11 22.06 8.66 -3.98
C VAL A 11 21.88 7.45 -3.09
N ASP A 12 22.43 6.29 -3.47
CA ASP A 12 22.38 5.06 -2.67
C ASP A 12 22.95 5.29 -1.26
N ASP A 13 24.17 5.82 -1.16
CA ASP A 13 24.83 6.11 0.12
C ASP A 13 24.00 7.04 1.00
N ARG A 14 23.42 8.09 0.40
CA ARG A 14 22.62 9.09 1.12
C ARG A 14 21.31 8.47 1.62
N LEU A 15 20.66 7.66 0.80
CA LEU A 15 19.39 7.02 1.17
C LEU A 15 19.63 5.92 2.22
N ARG A 16 20.65 5.08 2.08
CA ARG A 16 21.00 4.04 3.08
C ARG A 16 21.29 4.66 4.44
N LYS A 17 22.05 5.76 4.50
CA LYS A 17 22.32 6.47 5.76
C LYS A 17 21.05 7.00 6.44
N ARG A 18 20.04 7.39 5.66
CA ARG A 18 18.80 7.98 6.18
C ARG A 18 17.75 6.93 6.54
N PHE A 19 17.62 5.88 5.73
CA PHE A 19 16.50 4.95 5.78
C PHE A 19 16.90 3.51 6.12
N GLY A 20 18.19 3.19 6.10
CA GLY A 20 18.71 1.86 6.36
C GLY A 20 18.47 0.93 5.17
N ASP A 21 17.55 -0.02 5.35
CA ASP A 21 17.21 -1.03 4.35
C ASP A 21 16.38 -0.42 3.21
N LEU A 22 17.05 -0.20 2.06
CA LEU A 22 16.42 0.36 0.87
C LEU A 22 15.49 -0.62 0.17
N ASP A 23 15.70 -1.92 0.32
CA ASP A 23 14.87 -2.93 -0.32
C ASP A 23 13.51 -2.98 0.38
N ALA A 24 13.52 -3.02 1.72
CA ALA A 24 12.31 -2.92 2.52
C ALA A 24 11.57 -1.60 2.27
N MET A 25 12.30 -0.48 2.18
CA MET A 25 11.71 0.83 1.88
C MET A 25 11.11 0.91 0.47
N ALA A 26 11.81 0.42 -0.55
CA ALA A 26 11.32 0.43 -1.92
C ALA A 26 10.05 -0.44 -2.04
N LYS A 27 10.07 -1.62 -1.42
CA LYS A 27 8.93 -2.53 -1.36
C LYS A 27 7.72 -1.89 -0.67
N LEU A 28 7.92 -1.23 0.47
CA LEU A 28 6.87 -0.47 1.16
C LEU A 28 6.35 0.70 0.33
N GLY A 29 7.23 1.44 -0.34
CA GLY A 29 6.85 2.56 -1.21
C GLY A 29 5.96 2.10 -2.36
N LEU A 30 6.35 1.02 -3.05
CA LEU A 30 5.53 0.41 -4.10
C LEU A 30 4.18 -0.08 -3.58
N ALA A 31 4.18 -0.77 -2.43
CA ALA A 31 2.95 -1.27 -1.82
C ALA A 31 1.97 -0.14 -1.50
N ILE A 32 2.47 0.97 -0.93
CA ILE A 32 1.67 2.16 -0.60
C ILE A 32 1.07 2.79 -1.86
N GLU A 33 1.87 2.94 -2.92
CA GLU A 33 1.40 3.57 -4.15
C GLU A 33 0.33 2.71 -4.83
N ALA A 34 0.56 1.41 -4.94
CA ALA A 34 -0.41 0.50 -5.53
C ALA A 34 -1.70 0.39 -4.70
N TYR A 35 -1.60 0.45 -3.37
CA TYR A 35 -2.79 0.54 -2.50
C TYR A 35 -3.55 1.85 -2.68
N ARG A 36 -2.84 2.99 -2.77
CA ARG A 36 -3.45 4.31 -3.02
C ARG A 36 -4.17 4.36 -4.38
N ALA A 37 -3.61 3.70 -5.39
CA ALA A 37 -4.21 3.55 -6.71
C ALA A 37 -5.37 2.52 -6.76
N ALA A 38 -5.76 1.93 -5.62
CA ALA A 38 -6.76 0.87 -5.50
C ALA A 38 -6.44 -0.41 -6.31
N GLU A 39 -5.18 -0.59 -6.72
CA GLU A 39 -4.68 -1.80 -7.41
C GLU A 39 -4.39 -2.95 -6.44
N LEU A 40 -4.18 -2.63 -5.16
CA LEU A 40 -4.04 -3.61 -4.08
C LEU A 40 -5.14 -3.45 -3.03
N SER A 41 -5.76 -4.56 -2.66
CA SER A 41 -6.54 -4.65 -1.42
C SER A 41 -5.62 -4.64 -0.19
N LEU A 42 -6.20 -4.42 1.00
CA LEU A 42 -5.45 -4.47 2.27
C LEU A 42 -4.74 -5.83 2.47
N GLY A 43 -5.39 -6.92 2.10
CA GLY A 43 -4.80 -8.27 2.20
C GLY A 43 -3.62 -8.45 1.26
N GLN A 44 -3.73 -8.03 0.00
CA GLN A 44 -2.62 -8.10 -0.94
C GLN A 44 -1.47 -7.16 -0.54
N PHE A 45 -1.76 -6.00 0.05
CA PHE A 45 -0.76 -5.13 0.65
C PHE A 45 -0.01 -5.83 1.80
N ALA A 46 -0.74 -6.51 2.69
CA ALA A 46 -0.16 -7.26 3.81
C ALA A 46 0.71 -8.43 3.32
N ASP A 47 0.19 -9.22 2.36
CA ASP A 47 0.89 -10.35 1.75
C ASP A 47 2.16 -9.90 1.03
N LEU A 48 2.08 -8.78 0.30
CA LEU A 48 3.24 -8.20 -0.38
C LEU A 48 4.33 -7.90 0.65
N LEU A 49 4.01 -7.29 1.78
CA LEU A 49 5.00 -6.95 2.82
C LEU A 49 5.37 -8.12 3.73
N GLY A 50 4.62 -9.23 3.71
CA GLY A 50 4.84 -10.39 4.58
C GLY A 50 4.46 -10.11 6.04
N ILE A 51 3.47 -9.24 6.25
CA ILE A 51 2.99 -8.80 7.58
C ILE A 51 1.54 -9.20 7.82
N GLY A 52 1.08 -9.10 9.06
CA GLY A 52 -0.32 -9.35 9.40
C GLY A 52 -1.27 -8.24 8.92
N HIS A 53 -2.55 -8.59 8.71
CA HIS A 53 -3.60 -7.63 8.31
C HIS A 53 -3.73 -6.42 9.26
N TYR A 54 -3.69 -6.65 10.58
CA TYR A 54 -3.78 -5.57 11.57
C TYR A 54 -2.55 -4.64 11.54
N GLU A 55 -1.37 -5.20 11.28
CA GLU A 55 -0.13 -4.42 11.15
C GLU A 55 -0.14 -3.57 9.88
N ALA A 56 -0.63 -4.14 8.77
CA ALA A 56 -0.83 -3.42 7.52
C ALA A 56 -1.78 -2.22 7.68
N ASP A 57 -2.95 -2.41 8.32
CA ASP A 57 -3.89 -1.33 8.60
C ASP A 57 -3.26 -0.24 9.48
N GLY A 58 -2.52 -0.64 10.52
CA GLY A 58 -1.77 0.30 11.37
C GLY A 58 -0.73 1.11 10.59
N LEU A 59 0.03 0.48 9.70
CA LEU A 59 1.03 1.15 8.85
C LEU A 59 0.40 2.18 7.91
N LEU A 60 -0.69 1.82 7.24
CA LEU A 60 -1.41 2.72 6.34
C LEU A 60 -1.94 3.96 7.10
N LYS A 61 -2.52 3.75 8.29
CA LYS A 61 -2.97 4.83 9.18
C LYS A 61 -1.82 5.73 9.63
N GLN A 62 -0.70 5.15 10.07
CA GLN A 62 0.48 5.91 10.50
C GLN A 62 1.04 6.77 9.37
N ARG A 63 1.01 6.26 8.13
CA ARG A 63 1.46 6.96 6.92
C ARG A 63 0.40 7.89 6.32
N ARG A 64 -0.78 8.01 6.95
CA ARG A 64 -1.94 8.78 6.45
C ARG A 64 -2.33 8.41 5.02
N VAL A 65 -2.22 7.13 4.70
CA VAL A 65 -2.68 6.56 3.43
C VAL A 65 -4.12 6.10 3.67
N MET A 66 -5.07 6.99 3.43
CA MET A 66 -6.48 6.63 3.40
C MET A 66 -6.85 6.23 1.97
N LEU A 67 -7.70 5.20 1.85
CA LEU A 67 -8.44 4.99 0.61
C LEU A 67 -9.29 6.23 0.39
N GLU A 68 -8.96 7.02 -0.62
CA GLU A 68 -9.83 8.10 -1.06
C GLU A 68 -10.99 7.47 -1.81
N PHE A 69 -12.04 7.15 -1.08
CA PHE A 69 -13.35 6.88 -1.68
C PHE A 69 -14.02 8.22 -1.93
N SER A 70 -14.36 8.49 -3.19
CA SER A 70 -15.35 9.52 -3.47
C SER A 70 -16.69 9.12 -2.87
N SER A 71 -17.54 10.11 -2.59
CA SER A 71 -18.91 9.87 -2.12
C SER A 71 -19.72 8.98 -3.08
N GLU A 72 -19.42 9.07 -4.38
CA GLU A 72 -20.05 8.29 -5.44
C GLU A 72 -19.60 6.83 -5.42
N GLU A 73 -18.30 6.58 -5.27
CA GLU A 73 -17.77 5.21 -5.13
C GLU A 73 -18.28 4.55 -3.84
N LEU A 74 -18.42 5.31 -2.75
CA LEU A 74 -18.96 4.79 -1.50
C LEU A 74 -20.44 4.42 -1.66
N ALA A 75 -21.22 5.26 -2.33
CA ALA A 75 -22.62 4.97 -2.64
C ALA A 75 -22.75 3.72 -3.54
N ALA A 76 -21.88 3.58 -4.54
CA ALA A 76 -21.85 2.43 -5.42
C ALA A 76 -21.48 1.13 -4.67
N ALA A 77 -20.47 1.18 -3.81
CA ALA A 77 -20.07 0.05 -2.97
C ALA A 77 -21.19 -0.36 -2.01
N ARG A 78 -21.85 0.61 -1.37
CA ARG A 78 -23.02 0.36 -0.51
C ARG A 78 -24.15 -0.34 -1.27
N ALA A 79 -24.51 0.18 -2.44
CA ALA A 79 -25.56 -0.42 -3.27
C ALA A 79 -25.21 -1.84 -3.75
N ALA A 80 -23.92 -2.13 -4.01
CA ALA A 80 -23.46 -3.47 -4.35
C ALA A 80 -23.64 -4.46 -3.18
N VAL A 81 -23.31 -4.01 -1.96
CA VAL A 81 -23.48 -4.80 -0.73
C VAL A 81 -24.97 -5.05 -0.44
N GLU A 82 -25.84 -4.05 -0.59
CA GLU A 82 -27.30 -4.21 -0.41
C GLU A 82 -27.88 -5.28 -1.35
N ARG A 83 -27.50 -5.24 -2.63
CA ARG A 83 -27.91 -6.29 -3.60
C ARG A 83 -27.42 -7.68 -3.23
N LEU A 84 -26.19 -7.81 -2.73
CA LEU A 84 -25.64 -9.09 -2.29
C LEU A 84 -26.33 -9.64 -1.04
N LEU A 85 -26.75 -8.73 -0.13
CA LEU A 85 -27.47 -9.08 1.09
C LEU A 85 -28.97 -9.22 0.89
N GLY A 86 -29.49 -8.93 -0.31
CA GLY A 86 -30.91 -9.05 -0.64
C GLY A 86 -31.81 -8.08 0.14
N GLN A 87 -31.27 -6.94 0.58
CA GLN A 87 -32.02 -5.86 1.23
C GLN A 87 -32.28 -4.71 0.27
#